data_AF-A0A4Z0NM58-F1
#
_entry.id   AF-A0A4Z0NM58-F1
#
_cell.length_a   1.000
_cell.length_b   1.000
_cell.length_c   1.000
_cell.angle_alpha   90.00
_cell.angle_beta   90.00
_cell.angle_gamma   90.00
#
_symmetry.space_group_name_H-M   'P 1'
#
loop_
_entity.id
_entity.type
_entity.pdbx_description
1 polymer ?
#
loop_
_entity_poly.entity_id
_entity_poly.type
_entity_poly.pdbx_seq_one_letter_code
_entity_poly.pdbx_strand_id
1 'polypeptide(L)'
;MRLDRLTNKFQLALADAQSLALGHDNQIIEPLHLMSALLNQEGGSIRPLLTSAGINAGQLRTAIDQALSRLPQVEGPGGDVQPASARGRGL
;
A
#
# COMPACT_ATOMS: atom_id res chain seq x y z
N MET A 1 10.76 -0.60 -11.54
CA MET A 1 11.57 -0.13 -10.38
C MET A 1 12.76 -1.08 -10.16
N ARG A 2 13.85 -0.63 -9.53
CA ARG A 2 14.98 -1.50 -9.13
C ARG A 2 14.71 -2.12 -7.76
N LEU A 3 13.93 -3.21 -7.74
CA LEU A 3 13.48 -3.85 -6.48
C LEU A 3 14.64 -4.42 -5.67
N ASP A 4 15.72 -4.82 -6.33
CA ASP A 4 16.97 -5.33 -5.76
C ASP A 4 17.69 -4.33 -4.83
N ARG A 5 17.33 -3.04 -4.89
CA ARG A 5 17.89 -1.99 -4.03
C ARG A 5 17.09 -1.75 -2.75
N LEU A 6 15.96 -2.43 -2.58
CA LEU A 6 15.10 -2.30 -1.42
C LEU A 6 15.44 -3.41 -0.42
N THR A 7 15.19 -3.17 0.87
CA THR A 7 15.34 -4.23 1.86
C THR A 7 14.37 -5.37 1.55
N ASN A 8 14.74 -6.62 1.84
CA ASN A 8 13.89 -7.79 1.61
C ASN A 8 12.49 -7.60 2.24
N LYS A 9 12.46 -6.98 3.43
CA LYS A 9 11.22 -6.72 4.14
C LYS A 9 10.30 -5.72 3.41
N PHE A 10 10.88 -4.71 2.77
CA PHE A 10 10.11 -3.77 1.97
C PHE A 10 9.68 -4.37 0.62
N GLN A 11 10.51 -5.25 0.03
CA GLN A 11 10.11 -6.02 -1.16
C GLN A 11 8.89 -6.91 -0.88
N LEU A 12 8.85 -7.58 0.28
CA LEU A 12 7.67 -8.33 0.73
C LEU A 12 6.45 -7.43 0.89
N ALA A 13 6.61 -6.25 1.52
CA ALA A 13 5.50 -5.30 1.65
C ALA A 13 4.96 -4.81 0.30
N LEU A 14 5.81 -4.68 -0.73
CA LEU A 14 5.35 -4.37 -2.09
C LEU A 14 4.56 -5.51 -2.72
N ALA A 15 4.94 -6.77 -2.48
CA ALA A 15 4.19 -7.94 -2.94
C ALA A 15 2.83 -8.05 -2.22
N ASP A 16 2.80 -7.79 -0.91
CA ASP A 16 1.57 -7.74 -0.13
C ASP A 16 0.66 -6.60 -0.62
N ALA A 17 1.23 -5.42 -0.92
CA ALA A 17 0.49 -4.29 -1.47
C ALA A 17 -0.11 -4.59 -2.86
N GLN A 18 0.61 -5.35 -3.70
CA GLN A 18 0.07 -5.81 -4.98
C GLN A 18 -1.12 -6.77 -4.75
N SER A 19 -1.00 -7.69 -3.80
CA SER A 19 -2.08 -8.62 -3.46
C SER A 19 -3.30 -7.90 -2.91
N LEU A 20 -3.11 -6.84 -2.12
CA LEU A 20 -4.18 -5.95 -1.67
C LEU A 20 -4.87 -5.24 -2.84
N ALA A 21 -4.12 -4.63 -3.75
CA ALA A 21 -4.70 -3.95 -4.91
C ALA A 21 -5.50 -4.93 -5.80
N LEU A 22 -4.97 -6.13 -6.04
CA LEU A 22 -5.67 -7.20 -6.75
C LEU A 22 -6.96 -7.63 -6.05
N GLY A 23 -6.91 -7.84 -4.72
CA GLY A 23 -8.07 -8.24 -3.93
C GLY A 23 -9.16 -7.17 -3.82
N HIS A 24 -8.85 -5.91 -4.15
CA HIS A 24 -9.77 -4.78 -4.16
C HIS A 24 -10.20 -4.35 -5.57
N ASP A 25 -9.82 -5.10 -6.61
CA ASP A 25 -10.04 -4.77 -8.03
C ASP A 25 -9.50 -3.37 -8.42
N ASN A 26 -8.40 -2.96 -7.76
CA ASN A 26 -7.69 -1.73 -8.07
C ASN A 26 -6.56 -2.03 -9.06
N GLN A 27 -6.66 -1.51 -10.29
CA GLN A 27 -5.67 -1.76 -11.35
C GLN A 27 -4.29 -1.14 -11.07
N ILE A 28 -4.20 -0.23 -10.08
CA ILE A 28 -3.00 0.51 -9.75
C ILE A 28 -2.66 0.30 -8.28
N ILE A 29 -1.40 -0.06 -7.99
CA ILE A 29 -0.88 -0.05 -6.62
C ILE A 29 -0.69 1.40 -6.16
N GLU A 30 -1.69 1.93 -5.48
CA GLU A 30 -1.62 3.22 -4.79
C GLU A 30 -0.77 3.15 -3.48
N PRO A 31 -0.22 4.28 -3.01
CA PRO A 31 0.50 4.35 -1.73
C PRO A 31 -0.29 3.83 -0.52
N LEU A 32 -1.63 3.90 -0.58
CA LEU A 32 -2.52 3.37 0.45
C LEU A 32 -2.36 1.84 0.63
N HIS A 33 -2.19 1.09 -0.46
CA HIS A 33 -1.96 -0.36 -0.39
C HIS A 33 -0.63 -0.66 0.30
N LEU A 34 0.42 0.07 -0.09
CA LEU A 34 1.74 -0.08 0.50
C LEU A 34 1.75 0.27 1.99
N MET A 35 1.09 1.36 2.37
CA MET A 35 1.00 1.75 3.78
C MET A 35 0.20 0.73 4.60
N SER A 36 -0.90 0.19 4.05
CA SER A 36 -1.65 -0.88 4.69
C SER A 36 -0.80 -2.14 4.88
N ALA A 37 -0.07 -2.57 3.84
CA ALA A 37 0.86 -3.69 3.92
C ALA A 37 1.94 -3.45 4.99
N LEU A 38 2.58 -2.29 4.99
CA LEU A 38 3.62 -1.93 5.96
C LEU A 38 3.13 -1.87 7.41
N LEU A 39 1.90 -1.40 7.64
CA LEU A 39 1.29 -1.33 8.97
C LEU A 39 0.92 -2.71 9.52
N ASN A 40 0.48 -3.62 8.65
CA ASN A 40 0.03 -4.95 9.02
C ASN A 40 1.14 -6.01 8.96
N GLN A 41 2.31 -5.67 8.43
CA GLN A 41 3.44 -6.58 8.30
C GLN A 41 3.97 -7.06 9.66
N GLU A 42 4.03 -8.37 9.85
CA GLU A 42 4.55 -8.98 11.08
C GLU A 42 6.03 -8.63 11.32
N GLY A 43 6.35 -8.25 12.55
CA GLY A 43 7.66 -7.74 12.95
C GLY A 43 8.10 -6.48 12.17
N GLY A 44 7.18 -5.77 11.51
CA GLY A 44 7.45 -4.56 10.75
C GLY A 44 7.92 -3.39 11.64
N SER A 45 8.70 -2.48 11.06
CA SER A 45 9.23 -1.31 11.78
C SER A 45 8.26 -0.12 11.80
N ILE A 46 7.27 -0.09 10.90
CA ILE A 46 6.40 1.08 10.72
C ILE A 46 5.47 1.29 11.92
N ARG A 47 4.82 0.24 12.43
CA ARG A 47 3.92 0.39 13.60
C ARG A 47 4.67 0.85 14.87
N PRO A 48 5.83 0.27 15.24
CA PRO A 48 6.66 0.80 16.33
C PRO A 48 7.11 2.25 16.10
N LEU A 49 7.55 2.60 14.89
CA LEU A 49 7.99 3.96 14.54
C LEU A 49 6.86 4.99 14.70
N LEU A 50 5.65 4.68 14.24
CA LEU A 50 4.50 5.57 14.39
C LEU A 50 4.12 5.73 15.86
N THR A 51 4.13 4.63 16.61
CA THR A 51 3.84 4.66 18.06
C THR A 51 4.86 5.52 18.80
N SER A 52 6.15 5.39 18.49
CA SER A 52 7.20 6.21 19.13
C SER A 52 7.13 7.68 18.73
N ALA A 53 6.57 7.99 17.56
CA ALA A 53 6.26 9.35 17.12
C ALA A 53 4.96 9.92 17.71
N GLY A 54 4.29 9.19 18.61
CA GLY A 54 3.02 9.63 19.23
C GLY A 54 1.79 9.48 18.33
N ILE A 55 1.91 8.76 17.21
CA ILE A 55 0.81 8.52 16.27
C ILE A 55 0.04 7.26 16.69
N ASN A 56 -1.29 7.37 16.76
CA ASN A 56 -2.15 6.22 17.00
C ASN A 56 -2.23 5.35 15.72
N ALA A 57 -1.40 4.31 15.67
CA ALA A 57 -1.34 3.40 14.52
C ALA A 57 -2.66 2.66 14.26
N GLY A 58 -3.49 2.43 15.28
CA GLY A 58 -4.82 1.83 15.12
C GLY A 58 -5.78 2.76 14.39
N GLN A 59 -5.85 4.03 14.79
CA GLN A 59 -6.66 5.04 14.10
C GLN A 59 -6.16 5.27 12.67
N LEU A 60 -4.84 5.33 12.46
CA LEU A 60 -4.26 5.47 11.13
C LEU A 60 -4.64 4.30 10.22
N ARG A 61 -4.57 3.05 10.73
CA ARG A 61 -5.01 1.87 10.00
C ARG A 61 -6.48 2.00 9.58
N THR A 62 -7.37 2.35 10.50
CA THR A 62 -8.79 2.55 10.19
C THR A 62 -9.00 3.61 9.10
N ALA A 63 -8.27 4.73 9.16
CA ALA A 63 -8.35 5.78 8.16
C ALA A 63 -7.85 5.30 6.77
N ILE A 64 -6.79 4.50 6.73
CA ILE A 64 -6.27 3.89 5.49
C ILE A 64 -7.29 2.91 4.91
N ASP A 65 -7.87 2.04 5.73
CA ASP A 65 -8.88 1.07 5.29
C ASP A 65 -10.11 1.79 4.69
N GLN A 66 -10.53 2.92 5.29
CA GLN A 66 -11.59 3.78 4.75
C GLN A 66 -11.19 4.52 3.46
N ALA A 67 -9.91 4.83 3.28
CA ALA A 67 -9.43 5.47 2.07
C ALA A 67 -9.30 4.46 0.92
N LEU A 68 -8.85 3.24 1.21
CA LEU A 68 -8.79 2.12 0.26
C LEU A 68 -10.17 1.79 -0.30
N SER A 69 -11.22 1.76 0.54
CA SER A 69 -12.59 1.46 0.09
C SER A 69 -13.20 2.52 -0.83
N ARG A 70 -12.56 3.69 -0.96
CA ARG A 70 -12.97 4.77 -1.87
C ARG A 70 -12.19 4.79 -3.18
N LEU A 71 -11.19 3.92 -3.32
CA LEU A 71 -10.42 3.84 -4.56
C LEU A 71 -11.30 3.31 -5.70
N PRO A 72 -11.12 3.82 -6.93
CA PRO A 72 -11.83 3.30 -8.09
C PRO A 72 -11.56 1.81 -8.28
N GLN A 73 -12.63 1.03 -8.34
CA GLN A 73 -12.59 -0.39 -8.72
C GLN A 73 -12.89 -0.50 -10.20
N VAL A 74 -12.25 -1.43 -10.89
CA VAL A 74 -12.56 -1.67 -12.31
C VAL A 74 -13.31 -2.98 -12.45
N GLU A 75 -14.56 -2.88 -12.91
CA GLU A 75 -15.36 -4.03 -13.32
C GLU A 75 -14.96 -4.43 -14.76
N GLY A 76 -14.22 -5.54 -14.92
CA GLY A 76 -13.84 -6.08 -16.24
C GLY A 76 -12.75 -7.17 -16.18
N PRO A 77 -12.58 -8.01 -17.22
CA PRO A 77 -11.65 -9.13 -17.17
C PRO A 77 -10.18 -8.66 -17.15
N GLY A 78 -9.59 -8.78 -15.97
CA GLY A 78 -8.17 -8.89 -15.61
C GLY A 78 -7.12 -8.42 -16.62
N GLY A 79 -6.62 -7.20 -16.44
CA GLY A 79 -5.33 -6.74 -16.95
C GLY A 79 -4.39 -6.43 -15.79
N ASP A 80 -3.12 -6.85 -15.92
CA ASP A 80 -2.05 -6.76 -14.90
C ASP A 80 -2.07 -5.49 -14.03
N VAL A 81 -1.97 -5.67 -12.70
CA VAL A 81 -1.87 -4.57 -11.74
C VAL A 81 -0.50 -3.89 -11.87
N GLN A 82 -0.50 -2.60 -12.20
CA GLN A 82 0.71 -1.80 -12.39
C GLN A 82 1.01 -0.95 -11.16
N PRO A 83 2.29 -0.77 -10.75
CA PRO A 83 2.64 0.17 -9.70
C PRO A 83 2.36 1.62 -10.15
N ALA A 84 1.84 2.47 -9.25
CA ALA A 84 1.66 3.88 -9.54
C ALA A 84 2.99 4.54 -9.95
N SER A 85 3.03 5.12 -11.14
CA SER A 85 4.19 5.87 -11.62
C SER A 85 4.19 7.26 -10.98
N ALA A 86 5.34 7.69 -10.43
CA ALA A 86 5.56 9.06 -10.00
C ALA A 86 5.65 10.00 -11.21
N ARG A 87 4.52 10.30 -11.85
CA ARG A 87 4.38 11.39 -12.82
C ARG A 87 3.38 12.41 -12.26
N GLY A 88 3.86 13.64 -12.17
CA GLY A 88 3.19 14.75 -11.51
C GLY A 88 1.79 15.01 -12.05
N ARG A 89 0.85 15.20 -11.13
CA ARG A 89 -0.32 16.03 -11.39
C ARG A 89 0.16 17.49 -11.37
N GLY A 90 0.57 17.97 -12.52
CA GLY A 90 0.43 19.39 -12.83
C GLY A 90 -0.97 19.60 -13.37
N LEU A 91 -1.85 20.12 -12.52
CA LEU A 91 -2.86 21.13 -12.80
C LEU A 91 -3.23 21.77 -11.45
#